data_AF-A0A3D2K9X5-F1
#
_entry.id   AF-A0A3D2K9X5-F1
#
_cell.length_a   1.000
_cell.length_b   1.000
_cell.length_c   1.000
_cell.angle_alpha   90.00
_cell.angle_beta   90.00
_cell.angle_gamma   90.00
#
_symmetry.space_group_name_H-M   'P 1'
#
loop_
_entity.id
_entity.type
_entity.pdbx_description
1 polymer ?
#
loop_
_entity_poly.entity_id
_entity_poly.type
_entity_poly.pdbx_seq_one_letter_code
_entity_poly.pdbx_strand_id
1 'polypeptide(L)'
;MSLADQIFIENVKDILTNGVSDADMQVRPRWDDGAPAHTIKKFCIVNRYDLSKEFPITTLRYTNFRAALDEILWIWQKKSN
;
A
#
# COMPACT_ATOMS: atom_id res chain seq x y z
N MET A 1 17.71 -5.56 -5.04
CA MET A 1 16.43 -5.08 -4.49
C MET A 1 15.95 -3.98 -5.41
N SER A 2 14.74 -4.06 -5.97
CA SER A 2 14.23 -3.07 -6.95
C SER A 2 14.14 -1.68 -6.32
N LEU A 3 14.04 -0.61 -7.12
CA LEU A 3 13.80 0.72 -6.57
C LEU A 3 12.45 0.78 -5.85
N ALA A 4 11.42 0.11 -6.40
CA ALA A 4 10.13 -0.05 -5.72
C ALA A 4 10.24 -0.68 -4.32
N ASP A 5 11.09 -1.70 -4.13
CA ASP A 5 11.30 -2.32 -2.81
C ASP A 5 12.00 -1.38 -1.83
N GLN A 6 13.02 -0.66 -2.31
CA GLN A 6 13.77 0.29 -1.48
C GLN A 6 12.84 1.39 -0.95
N ILE A 7 12.11 2.04 -1.86
CA ILE A 7 11.13 3.08 -1.54
C ILE A 7 10.05 2.55 -0.59
N PHE A 8 9.54 1.33 -0.82
CA PHE A 8 8.56 0.73 0.07
C PHE A 8 9.09 0.53 1.49
N ILE A 9 10.29 -0.03 1.64
CA ILE A 9 10.91 -0.26 2.95
C ILE A 9 11.17 1.06 3.67
N GLU A 10 11.67 2.08 2.96
CA GLU A 10 11.93 3.40 3.54
C GLU A 10 10.64 4.05 4.04
N ASN A 11 9.58 4.02 3.24
CA ASN A 11 8.27 4.53 3.64
C ASN A 11 7.72 3.80 4.88
N VAL A 12 7.82 2.46 4.92
CA VAL A 12 7.36 1.68 6.08
C VAL A 12 8.16 2.03 7.33
N LYS A 13 9.49 2.10 7.24
CA LYS A 13 10.35 2.50 8.38
C LYS A 13 9.99 3.88 8.90
N ASP A 14 9.73 4.83 7.99
CA ASP A 14 9.37 6.19 8.35
C ASP A 14 7.97 6.28 8.98
N ILE A 15 6.98 5.50 8.49
CA ILE A 15 5.66 5.38 9.14
C ILE A 15 5.80 4.82 10.56
N LEU A 16 6.59 3.77 10.75
CA LEU A 16 6.78 3.14 12.06
C LEU A 16 7.52 4.06 13.05
N THR A 17 8.43 4.89 12.56
CA THR A 17 9.26 5.76 13.41
C THR A 17 8.58 7.11 13.70
N ASN A 18 7.97 7.72 12.68
CA ASN A 18 7.50 9.11 12.70
C ASN A 18 6.01 9.25 12.37
N GLY A 19 5.26 8.15 12.26
CA GLY A 19 3.83 8.18 11.96
C GLY A 19 2.97 8.59 13.16
N VAL A 20 1.74 9.01 12.87
CA VAL A 20 0.73 9.35 13.86
C VAL A 20 -0.15 8.14 14.12
N SER A 21 -0.31 7.78 15.39
CA SER A 21 -1.18 6.68 15.81
C SER A 21 -2.62 7.16 16.06
N ASP A 22 -3.59 6.29 15.78
CA ASP A 22 -5.00 6.47 16.14
C ASP A 22 -5.43 5.57 17.34
N ALA A 23 -4.49 5.10 18.16
CA ALA A 23 -4.74 4.23 19.32
C ALA A 23 -5.77 4.80 20.30
N ASP A 24 -5.78 6.12 20.49
CA ASP A 24 -6.70 6.80 21.42
C ASP A 24 -8.05 7.19 20.77
N MET A 25 -8.31 6.75 19.55
CA MET A 25 -9.52 7.08 18.79
C MET A 25 -10.51 5.91 18.74
N GLN A 26 -11.80 6.24 18.67
CA GLN A 26 -12.85 5.23 18.44
C GLN A 26 -12.89 4.82 16.96
N VAL A 27 -12.18 3.74 16.62
CA VAL A 27 -12.08 3.23 15.25
C VAL A 27 -13.19 2.20 14.93
N ARG A 28 -13.72 2.25 13.70
CA ARG A 28 -14.72 1.29 13.21
C ARG A 28 -14.12 -0.08 12.82
N PRO A 29 -12.95 -0.16 12.15
CA PRO A 29 -12.36 -1.45 11.79
C PRO A 29 -12.08 -2.32 13.01
N ARG A 30 -12.38 -3.61 12.89
CA ARG A 30 -12.17 -4.62 13.93
C ARG A 30 -11.37 -5.79 13.34
N TRP A 31 -10.55 -6.42 14.17
CA TRP A 31 -9.94 -7.72 13.89
C TRP A 31 -10.97 -8.84 13.99
N ASP A 32 -10.62 -10.05 13.54
CA ASP A 32 -11.50 -11.22 13.58
C ASP A 32 -11.90 -11.62 15.01
N ASP A 33 -11.11 -11.24 16.02
CA ASP A 33 -11.38 -11.43 17.45
C ASP A 33 -12.26 -10.31 18.06
N GLY A 34 -12.67 -9.32 17.26
CA GLY A 34 -13.48 -8.17 17.67
C GLY A 34 -12.70 -7.00 18.27
N ALA A 35 -11.38 -7.11 18.45
CA ALA A 35 -10.56 -6.00 18.94
C ALA A 35 -10.51 -4.85 17.90
N PRO A 36 -10.45 -3.57 18.31
CA PRO A 36 -10.27 -2.46 17.37
C PRO A 36 -8.94 -2.55 16.60
N ALA A 37 -9.01 -2.38 15.27
CA ALA A 37 -7.84 -2.42 14.39
C ALA A 37 -7.29 -1.00 14.19
N HIS A 38 -6.38 -0.61 15.09
CA HIS A 38 -5.67 0.67 15.07
C HIS A 38 -4.53 0.70 14.04
N THR A 39 -4.15 1.91 13.61
CA THR A 39 -3.12 2.15 12.60
C THR A 39 -2.09 3.18 13.05
N ILE A 40 -0.92 3.14 12.40
CA ILE A 40 0.07 4.23 12.39
C ILE A 40 0.17 4.71 10.96
N LYS A 41 0.05 6.02 10.73
CA LYS A 41 0.00 6.59 9.37
C LYS A 41 0.85 7.84 9.23
N LYS A 42 1.31 8.08 8.01
CA LYS A 42 2.03 9.32 7.63
C LYS A 42 1.33 10.00 6.46
N PHE A 43 1.22 11.32 6.54
CA PHE A 43 0.55 12.14 5.54
C PHE A 43 1.52 12.56 4.42
N CYS A 44 1.01 12.69 3.19
CA CYS A 44 1.74 13.23 2.03
C CYS A 44 3.05 12.51 1.62
N ILE A 45 3.07 11.18 1.59
CA ILE A 45 4.17 10.44 0.95
C ILE A 45 4.06 10.55 -0.58
N VAL A 46 5.16 10.86 -1.26
CA VAL A 46 5.24 10.96 -2.73
C VAL A 46 6.36 10.07 -3.25
N ASN A 47 6.01 9.07 -4.06
CA ASN A 47 6.96 8.17 -4.71
C ASN A 47 7.08 8.52 -6.21
N ARG A 48 8.30 8.51 -6.74
CA ARG A 48 8.58 8.82 -8.15
C ARG A 48 9.31 7.67 -8.80
N TYR A 49 8.86 7.28 -9.98
CA TYR A 49 9.41 6.17 -10.75
C TYR A 49 9.73 6.63 -12.17
N ASP A 50 10.90 6.26 -12.65
CA ASP A 50 11.30 6.40 -14.05
C ASP A 50 11.00 5.09 -14.76
N LEU A 51 9.88 5.06 -15.50
CA LEU A 51 9.37 3.85 -16.15
C LEU A 51 10.27 3.34 -17.27
N SER A 52 11.24 4.14 -17.73
CA SER A 52 12.25 3.68 -18.70
C SER A 52 13.29 2.74 -18.08
N LYS A 53 13.43 2.76 -16.75
CA LYS A 53 14.44 1.98 -16.01
C LYS A 53 13.88 0.69 -15.45
N GLU A 54 12.71 0.76 -14.81
CA GLU A 54 12.07 -0.42 -14.24
C GLU A 54 10.54 -0.29 -14.19
N PHE A 55 9.87 -1.44 -14.21
CA PHE A 55 8.45 -1.52 -13.89
C PHE A 55 8.28 -1.49 -12.36
N PRO A 56 7.51 -0.54 -11.79
CA PRO A 56 7.44 -0.31 -10.36
C PRO A 56 6.57 -1.37 -9.66
N ILE A 57 7.15 -2.54 -9.43
CA ILE A 57 6.54 -3.66 -8.69
C ILE A 57 7.48 -4.13 -7.59
N THR A 58 6.92 -4.48 -6.44
CA THR A 58 7.71 -5.00 -5.32
C THR A 58 8.10 -6.46 -5.55
N THR A 59 9.30 -6.83 -5.10
CA THR A 59 9.84 -8.20 -5.14
C THR A 59 9.98 -8.83 -3.76
N LEU A 60 9.68 -8.08 -2.68
CA LEU A 60 9.71 -8.58 -1.29
C LEU A 60 8.71 -9.71 -1.02
N ARG A 61 7.58 -9.72 -1.74
CA ARG A 61 6.58 -10.78 -1.69
C ARG A 61 5.87 -10.87 -3.03
N TYR A 62 5.30 -12.04 -3.33
CA TYR A 62 4.47 -12.20 -4.50
C TYR A 62 3.29 -11.21 -4.47
N THR A 63 3.15 -10.44 -5.55
CA THR A 63 1.99 -9.58 -5.80
C THR A 63 1.13 -10.25 -6.85
N ASN A 64 -0.18 -10.36 -6.60
CA ASN A 64 -1.11 -10.97 -7.56
C ASN A 64 -1.39 -10.02 -8.74
N PHE A 65 -0.41 -9.89 -9.63
CA PHE A 65 -0.43 -8.96 -10.75
C PHE A 65 -1.55 -9.24 -11.75
N ARG A 66 -1.89 -10.52 -11.95
CA ARG A 66 -2.99 -10.92 -12.84
C ARG A 66 -4.33 -10.33 -12.39
N ALA A 67 -4.66 -10.46 -11.11
CA ALA A 67 -5.89 -9.90 -10.57
C ALA A 67 -5.91 -8.36 -10.66
N ALA A 68 -4.77 -7.71 -10.42
CA ALA A 68 -4.66 -6.25 -10.57
C ALA A 68 -4.92 -5.79 -12.02
N LEU A 69 -4.41 -6.54 -13.01
CA LEU A 69 -4.69 -6.24 -14.42
C LEU A 69 -6.16 -6.49 -14.77
N ASP A 70 -6.73 -7.60 -14.32
CA ASP A 70 -8.13 -7.94 -14.54
C ASP A 70 -9.07 -6.85 -13.97
N GLU A 71 -8.74 -6.29 -12.79
CA GLU A 71 -9.47 -5.19 -12.16
C GLU A 71 -9.36 -3.89 -12.98
N ILE A 72 -8.17 -3.53 -13.48
CA ILE A 72 -7.99 -2.37 -14.37
C ILE A 72 -8.86 -2.50 -15.62
N LEU A 73 -8.87 -3.68 -16.26
CA LEU A 73 -9.67 -3.91 -17.45
C LEU A 73 -11.17 -3.91 -17.13
N TRP A 74 -11.57 -4.47 -15.99
CA TRP A 74 -12.96 -4.44 -15.55
C TRP A 74 -13.48 -3.00 -15.37
N ILE A 75 -12.72 -2.16 -14.66
CA ILE A 75 -13.10 -0.76 -14.40
C ILE A 75 -13.07 0.07 -15.69
N TRP A 76 -11.97 0.03 -16.44
CA TRP A 76 -11.71 1.01 -17.50
C TRP A 76 -12.10 0.54 -18.89
N GLN A 77 -11.98 -0.75 -19.18
CA GLN A 77 -12.33 -1.32 -20.48
C GLN A 77 -13.78 -1.80 -20.51
N LYS A 78 -14.19 -2.63 -19.53
CA LYS A 78 -15.56 -3.17 -19.47
C LYS A 78 -16.54 -2.14 -18.92
N LYS A 79 -16.11 -1.28 -17.99
CA LYS A 79 -16.94 -0.25 -17.34
C LYS A 79 -18.22 -0.86 -16.74
N SER A 80 -18.08 -2.03 -16.12
CA SER A 80 -19.17 -2.79 -15.52
C SER A 80 -19.06 -2.77 -14.00
N ASN A 81 -20.21 -2.77 -13.32
CA ASN A 81 -20.32 -2.97 -11.87
C ASN A 81 -20.39 -4.46 -11.50
#